data_AF-A0A8S1A940-F1
#
_entry.id   AF-A0A8S1A940-F1
#
_cell.length_a   1.000
_cell.length_b   1.000
_cell.length_c   1.000
_cell.angle_alpha   90.00
_cell.angle_beta   90.00
_cell.angle_gamma   90.00
#
_symmetry.space_group_name_H-M   'P 1'
#
loop_
_entity.id
_entity.type
_entity.pdbx_description
1 polymer ?
#
loop_
_entity_poly.entity_id
_entity_poly.type
_entity_poly.pdbx_seq_one_letter_code
_entity_poly.pdbx_strand_id
1 'polypeptide(L)'
;MSNHNCHDCKASLKHSEKIVCSNPSCGKQYHYLCVNISAENHKKQRNWKCPSCTKTQLRDNNNGTPTQSLGPTNTVADCDNTTTRRHISQNTDLAKYVLRSEIANIIRFEIRNALNEEFTTMRQEIRHFEESLKFLSSQHGEVTVTLKTYAEEAKLLRNENNSLQIKIKDMESRLIQMEQDARQNNLEVNGLPEHKTENLTKMILQMSKVVSYPVSESEIIACTRVQKKNHIQTA
;
A
#
# COMPACT_ATOMS: atom_id res chain seq x y z
N MET A 1 -12.76 -12.83 24.81
CA MET A 1 -12.07 -11.89 23.90
C MET A 1 -12.44 -12.28 22.48
N SER A 2 -13.32 -11.53 21.84
CA SER A 2 -13.93 -11.90 20.56
C SER A 2 -13.00 -11.50 19.41
N ASN A 3 -12.47 -12.46 18.65
CA ASN A 3 -11.58 -12.21 17.51
C ASN A 3 -12.33 -11.48 16.39
N HIS A 4 -12.09 -10.18 16.25
CA HIS A 4 -12.58 -9.34 15.17
C HIS A 4 -11.65 -9.45 13.96
N ASN A 5 -11.67 -10.59 13.25
CA ASN A 5 -10.81 -10.79 12.08
C ASN A 5 -11.64 -10.94 10.81
N CYS A 6 -11.13 -10.40 9.71
CA CYS A 6 -11.71 -10.55 8.39
C CYS A 6 -11.66 -12.01 7.95
N HIS A 7 -12.77 -12.55 7.46
CA HIS A 7 -12.80 -13.95 7.07
C HIS A 7 -11.96 -14.25 5.82
N ASP A 8 -11.69 -13.25 4.98
CA ASP A 8 -10.92 -13.37 3.74
C ASP A 8 -9.41 -13.23 4.00
N CYS A 9 -8.95 -12.05 4.41
CA CYS A 9 -7.52 -11.77 4.62
C CYS A 9 -6.98 -12.12 6.02
N LYS A 10 -7.84 -12.60 6.93
CA LYS A 10 -7.51 -12.96 8.34
C LYS A 10 -6.97 -11.83 9.22
N ALA A 11 -6.82 -10.61 8.70
CA ALA A 11 -6.36 -9.44 9.45
C ALA A 11 -7.45 -8.87 10.39
N SER A 12 -7.02 -8.06 11.36
CA SER A 12 -7.90 -7.42 12.35
C SER A 12 -8.85 -6.39 11.70
N LEU A 13 -10.11 -6.37 12.15
CA LEU A 13 -11.19 -5.49 11.68
C LEU A 13 -11.33 -4.28 12.61
N LYS A 14 -11.17 -3.08 12.05
CA LYS A 14 -11.64 -1.85 12.70
C LYS A 14 -13.16 -1.73 12.54
N HIS A 15 -13.84 -1.17 13.54
CA HIS A 15 -15.31 -1.02 13.52
C HIS A 15 -15.84 -0.23 12.31
N SER A 16 -15.03 0.67 11.75
CA SER A 16 -15.34 1.54 10.60
C SER A 16 -15.18 0.87 9.23
N GLU A 17 -14.55 -0.31 9.16
CA GLU A 17 -14.13 -0.92 7.89
C GLU A 17 -14.76 -2.29 7.64
N LYS A 18 -15.81 -2.64 8.38
CA LYS A 18 -16.41 -3.98 8.36
C LYS A 18 -17.75 -4.01 7.62
N ILE A 19 -18.00 -5.13 6.92
CA ILE A 19 -19.31 -5.53 6.42
C ILE A 19 -19.63 -6.95 6.93
N VAL A 20 -20.89 -7.20 7.28
CA VAL A 20 -21.36 -8.47 7.85
C VAL A 20 -22.31 -9.13 6.85
N CYS A 21 -22.16 -10.43 6.64
CA CYS A 21 -23.08 -11.20 5.80
C CYS A 21 -24.49 -11.21 6.40
N SER A 22 -25.50 -10.86 5.60
CA SER A 22 -26.91 -10.82 5.98
C SER A 22 -27.55 -12.19 6.19
N ASN A 23 -26.87 -13.29 5.83
CA ASN A 23 -27.37 -14.63 6.03
C ASN A 23 -27.32 -15.01 7.53
N PRO A 24 -28.46 -15.33 8.18
CA PRO A 24 -28.52 -15.63 9.61
C PRO A 24 -27.62 -16.78 10.06
N SER A 25 -27.39 -17.77 9.18
CA SER A 25 -26.53 -18.93 9.46
C SER A 25 -25.04 -18.68 9.24
N CYS A 26 -24.64 -17.51 8.73
CA CYS A 26 -23.25 -17.20 8.39
C CYS A 26 -22.59 -16.26 9.41
N GLY A 27 -23.16 -15.06 9.63
CA GLY A 27 -22.64 -14.07 10.58
C GLY A 27 -21.19 -13.59 10.35
N LYS A 28 -20.53 -14.02 9.28
CA LYS A 28 -19.11 -13.72 9.00
C LYS A 28 -18.90 -12.24 8.67
N GLN A 29 -17.74 -11.71 9.09
CA GLN A 29 -17.33 -10.32 8.92
C GLN A 29 -16.14 -10.21 7.96
N TYR A 30 -16.14 -9.16 7.13
CA TYR A 30 -15.15 -8.91 6.09
C TYR A 30 -14.77 -7.43 6.08
N HIS A 31 -13.57 -7.09 5.62
CA HIS A 31 -13.31 -5.73 5.16
C HIS A 31 -14.13 -5.45 3.91
N TYR A 32 -14.73 -4.26 3.78
CA TYR A 32 -15.49 -3.92 2.57
C TYR A 32 -14.64 -3.99 1.30
N LEU A 33 -13.34 -3.67 1.40
CA LEU A 33 -12.38 -3.77 0.29
C LEU A 33 -12.10 -5.21 -0.12
N CYS A 34 -11.97 -6.14 0.84
CA CYS A 34 -11.73 -7.56 0.56
C CYS A 34 -12.87 -8.20 -0.25
N VAL A 35 -14.07 -7.61 -0.23
CA VAL A 35 -15.23 -8.08 -0.98
C VAL A 35 -15.65 -7.13 -2.10
N ASN A 36 -14.72 -6.26 -2.53
CA ASN A 36 -14.86 -5.35 -3.66
C ASN A 36 -16.05 -4.37 -3.55
N ILE A 37 -16.32 -3.87 -2.35
CA ILE A 37 -17.32 -2.83 -2.09
C ILE A 37 -16.57 -1.52 -1.80
N SER A 38 -17.04 -0.39 -2.33
CA SER A 38 -16.44 0.91 -2.06
C SER A 38 -16.77 1.44 -0.65
N ALA A 39 -15.91 2.31 -0.12
CA ALA A 39 -16.09 2.93 1.19
C ALA A 39 -17.41 3.73 1.32
N GLU A 40 -17.92 4.30 0.22
CA GLU A 40 -19.19 5.03 0.21
C GLU A 40 -20.42 4.11 0.21
N ASN A 41 -20.29 2.91 -0.37
CA ASN A 41 -21.40 1.99 -0.58
C ASN A 41 -21.59 0.99 0.55
N HIS A 42 -20.55 0.66 1.35
CA HIS A 42 -20.67 -0.38 2.37
C HIS A 42 -21.78 -0.12 3.40
N LYS A 43 -22.07 1.15 3.74
CA LYS A 43 -23.17 1.52 4.66
C LYS A 43 -24.57 1.30 4.09
N LYS A 44 -24.70 1.26 2.75
CA LYS A 44 -25.97 1.05 2.04
C LYS A 44 -26.27 -0.44 1.84
N GLN A 45 -25.28 -1.30 1.99
CA GLN A 45 -25.35 -2.74 1.69
C GLN A 45 -25.85 -3.58 2.87
N ARG A 46 -27.05 -3.29 3.37
CA ARG A 46 -27.65 -4.00 4.54
C ARG A 46 -28.01 -5.46 4.26
N ASN A 47 -28.30 -5.80 3.00
CA ASN A 47 -28.70 -7.14 2.58
C ASN A 47 -27.57 -7.95 1.93
N TRP A 48 -26.33 -7.48 2.01
CA TRP A 48 -25.20 -8.11 1.33
C TRP A 48 -24.91 -9.52 1.86
N LYS A 49 -24.74 -10.47 0.93
CA LYS A 49 -24.37 -11.86 1.21
C LYS A 49 -22.93 -12.10 0.76
N CYS A 50 -22.17 -12.82 1.59
CA CYS A 50 -20.78 -13.16 1.24
C CYS A 50 -20.72 -14.18 0.09
N PRO A 51 -19.58 -14.29 -0.62
CA PRO A 51 -19.44 -15.19 -1.77
C PRO A 51 -19.79 -16.65 -1.48
N SER A 52 -19.58 -17.11 -0.25
CA SER A 52 -19.96 -18.46 0.19
C SER A 52 -21.47 -18.65 0.28
N CYS A 53 -22.22 -17.63 0.69
CA CYS A 53 -23.68 -17.70 0.84
C CYS A 53 -24.44 -17.38 -0.45
N THR A 54 -23.84 -16.59 -1.34
CA THR A 54 -24.41 -16.29 -2.66
C THR A 54 -24.45 -17.54 -3.54
N LYS A 55 -23.40 -18.38 -3.48
CA LYS A 55 -23.34 -19.64 -4.24
C LYS A 55 -24.33 -20.70 -3.74
N THR A 56 -24.77 -20.63 -2.49
CA THR A 56 -25.72 -21.59 -1.92
C THR A 56 -27.15 -21.40 -2.43
N GLN A 57 -27.56 -20.17 -2.80
CA GLN A 57 -28.92 -19.92 -3.30
C GLN A 57 -29.18 -20.41 -4.73
N LEU A 58 -28.14 -20.72 -5.51
CA LEU A 58 -28.29 -21.28 -6.85
C LEU A 58 -28.57 -22.80 -6.83
N ARG A 59 -28.55 -23.45 -5.66
CA ARG A 59 -28.73 -24.91 -5.55
C ARG A 59 -30.11 -25.36 -5.06
N ASP A 60 -30.91 -24.49 -4.45
CA ASP A 60 -32.14 -24.89 -3.74
C ASP A 60 -33.46 -24.30 -4.29
N ASN A 61 -33.52 -23.82 -5.53
CA ASN A 61 -34.79 -23.42 -6.16
C ASN A 61 -35.10 -24.26 -7.40
N ASN A 62 -35.54 -25.50 -7.19
CA ASN A 62 -36.36 -26.24 -8.15
C ASN A 62 -37.81 -25.74 -8.04
N ASN A 63 -38.20 -24.78 -8.89
CA ASN A 63 -39.55 -24.74 -9.45
C ASN A 63 -39.64 -23.80 -10.67
N GLY A 64 -40.04 -24.35 -11.82
CA GLY A 64 -40.71 -23.63 -12.90
C GLY A 64 -39.89 -22.69 -13.78
N THR A 65 -39.39 -23.20 -14.90
CA THR A 65 -39.11 -22.42 -16.12
C THR A 65 -40.39 -21.68 -16.58
N PRO A 66 -40.27 -20.49 -17.20
CA PRO A 66 -40.91 -20.36 -18.50
C PRO A 66 -40.05 -19.61 -19.53
N THR A 67 -39.89 -20.27 -20.67
CA THR A 67 -39.62 -19.68 -21.99
C THR A 67 -40.77 -18.73 -22.36
N GLN A 68 -40.48 -17.46 -22.63
CA GLN A 68 -41.45 -16.54 -23.23
C GLN A 68 -41.40 -16.65 -24.76
N SER A 69 -42.47 -17.20 -25.34
CA SER A 69 -42.93 -16.87 -26.68
C SER A 69 -44.08 -15.86 -26.58
N LEU A 70 -44.13 -14.93 -27.52
CA LEU A 70 -45.26 -14.04 -27.74
C LEU A 70 -45.60 -14.10 -29.24
N GLY A 71 -46.63 -14.87 -29.59
CA GLY A 71 -47.63 -14.46 -30.58
C GLY A 71 -48.78 -13.75 -29.85
N PRO A 72 -49.83 -13.19 -30.51
CA PRO A 72 -50.67 -13.99 -31.42
C PRO A 72 -51.38 -13.23 -32.56
N THR A 73 -51.86 -13.92 -33.61
CA THR A 73 -53.30 -13.86 -33.98
C THR A 73 -53.67 -15.03 -34.90
N ASN A 74 -54.72 -15.76 -34.50
CA ASN A 74 -55.37 -16.81 -35.25
C ASN A 74 -56.39 -16.22 -36.23
N THR A 75 -56.39 -16.69 -37.47
CA THR A 75 -57.61 -16.91 -38.26
C THR A 75 -57.40 -18.14 -39.13
N VAL A 76 -58.05 -19.24 -38.72
CA VAL A 76 -58.35 -20.39 -39.56
C VAL A 76 -59.46 -19.99 -40.53
N ALA A 77 -59.20 -20.12 -41.82
CA ALA A 77 -60.22 -20.16 -42.87
C ALA A 77 -59.86 -21.32 -43.81
N ASP A 78 -60.75 -22.29 -43.80
CA ASP A 78 -60.87 -23.44 -44.68
C ASP A 78 -61.55 -22.97 -45.97
N CYS A 79 -60.94 -23.19 -47.15
CA CYS A 79 -61.65 -23.58 -48.38
C CYS A 79 -60.72 -23.89 -49.57
N ASP A 80 -61.07 -24.99 -50.23
CA ASP A 80 -61.01 -25.28 -51.65
C ASP A 80 -59.67 -25.50 -52.38
N ASN A 81 -59.39 -26.79 -52.53
CA ASN A 81 -58.71 -27.40 -53.66
C ASN A 81 -59.21 -26.83 -55.00
N THR A 82 -58.36 -26.08 -55.70
CA THR A 82 -58.44 -25.92 -57.15
C THR A 82 -57.10 -26.31 -57.78
N THR A 83 -57.12 -27.47 -58.42
CA THR A 83 -56.04 -28.04 -59.23
C THR A 83 -55.70 -27.08 -60.37
N THR A 84 -54.62 -26.31 -60.23
CA THR A 84 -54.05 -25.56 -61.36
C THR A 84 -52.63 -26.04 -61.61
N ARG A 85 -52.52 -26.94 -62.58
CA ARG A 85 -51.28 -27.48 -63.15
C ARG A 85 -50.42 -26.33 -63.70
N ARG A 86 -49.45 -25.84 -62.91
CA ARG A 86 -48.41 -24.92 -63.41
C ARG A 86 -47.25 -25.72 -64.00
N HIS A 87 -46.98 -25.44 -65.27
CA HIS A 87 -45.83 -25.88 -66.02
C HIS A 87 -44.52 -25.63 -65.26
N ILE A 88 -43.73 -26.69 -65.07
CA ILE A 88 -42.35 -26.63 -64.60
C ILE A 88 -41.49 -26.08 -65.75
N SER A 89 -40.97 -24.86 -65.60
CA SER A 89 -39.92 -24.32 -66.47
C SER A 89 -38.56 -24.71 -65.88
N GLN A 90 -38.00 -25.82 -66.35
CA GLN A 90 -36.70 -26.35 -65.89
C GLN A 90 -35.53 -25.36 -66.12
N ASN A 91 -35.70 -24.34 -66.96
CA ASN A 91 -34.67 -23.35 -67.28
C ASN A 91 -34.50 -22.25 -66.21
N THR A 92 -35.51 -21.99 -65.37
CA THR A 92 -35.42 -20.94 -64.33
C THR A 92 -34.67 -21.38 -63.08
N ASP A 93 -34.54 -22.69 -62.84
CA ASP A 93 -33.92 -23.22 -61.63
C ASP A 93 -32.40 -23.39 -61.78
N LEU A 94 -31.91 -23.68 -62.98
CA LEU A 94 -30.47 -23.74 -63.27
C LEU A 94 -29.82 -22.35 -63.17
N ALA A 95 -30.45 -21.31 -63.73
CA ALA A 95 -29.98 -19.94 -63.63
C ALA A 95 -29.96 -19.43 -62.18
N LYS A 96 -30.98 -19.77 -61.38
CA LYS A 96 -31.01 -19.47 -59.93
C LYS A 96 -29.94 -20.21 -59.16
N TYR A 97 -29.65 -21.47 -59.52
CA TYR A 97 -28.61 -22.27 -58.89
C TYR A 97 -27.21 -21.71 -59.17
N VAL A 98 -26.91 -21.38 -60.44
CA VAL A 98 -25.64 -20.77 -60.83
C VAL A 98 -25.45 -19.43 -60.12
N LEU A 99 -26.45 -18.55 -60.13
CA LEU A 99 -26.40 -17.26 -59.44
C LEU A 99 -26.19 -17.42 -57.92
N ARG A 100 -26.87 -18.38 -57.27
CA ARG A 100 -26.64 -18.68 -55.84
C ARG A 100 -25.23 -19.18 -55.57
N SER A 101 -24.69 -20.01 -56.44
CA SER A 101 -23.32 -20.54 -56.30
C SER A 101 -22.26 -19.44 -56.46
N GLU A 102 -22.49 -18.50 -57.37
CA GLU A 102 -21.61 -17.39 -57.65
C GLU A 102 -21.63 -16.37 -56.50
N ILE A 103 -22.82 -16.03 -56.00
CA ILE A 103 -22.99 -15.20 -54.79
C ILE A 103 -22.33 -15.87 -53.58
N ALA A 104 -22.51 -17.18 -53.38
CA ALA A 104 -21.87 -17.90 -52.28
C ALA A 104 -20.33 -17.89 -52.38
N ASN A 105 -19.78 -17.96 -53.59
CA ASN A 105 -18.34 -17.88 -53.82
C ASN A 105 -17.80 -16.47 -53.56
N ILE A 106 -18.51 -15.42 -53.99
CA ILE A 106 -18.16 -14.03 -53.69
C ILE A 106 -18.18 -13.81 -52.18
N ILE A 107 -19.26 -14.20 -51.48
CA ILE A 107 -19.36 -14.05 -50.03
C ILE A 107 -18.23 -14.81 -49.30
N ARG A 108 -17.91 -16.04 -49.73
CA ARG A 108 -16.79 -16.80 -49.15
C ARG A 108 -15.45 -16.15 -49.40
N PHE A 109 -15.25 -15.56 -50.56
CA PHE A 109 -14.02 -14.85 -50.91
C PHE A 109 -13.86 -13.58 -50.06
N GLU A 110 -14.91 -12.76 -49.97
CA GLU A 110 -14.92 -11.54 -49.17
C GLU A 110 -14.71 -11.83 -47.67
N ILE A 111 -15.39 -12.83 -47.12
CA ILE A 111 -15.20 -13.24 -45.71
C ILE A 111 -13.76 -13.71 -45.49
N ARG A 112 -13.17 -14.49 -46.41
CA ARG A 112 -11.78 -14.93 -46.27
C ARG A 112 -10.80 -13.77 -46.33
N ASN A 113 -11.03 -12.79 -47.21
CA ASN A 113 -10.16 -11.63 -47.33
C ASN A 113 -10.24 -10.75 -46.08
N ALA A 114 -11.46 -10.41 -45.64
CA ALA A 114 -11.67 -9.66 -44.40
C ALA A 114 -11.04 -10.36 -43.18
N LEU A 115 -11.25 -11.67 -43.04
CA LEU A 115 -10.60 -12.44 -41.96
C LEU A 115 -9.08 -12.41 -42.07
N ASN A 116 -8.52 -12.58 -43.28
CA ASN A 116 -7.07 -12.56 -43.47
C ASN A 116 -6.47 -11.20 -43.14
N GLU A 117 -7.11 -10.10 -43.54
CA GLU A 117 -6.70 -8.73 -43.19
C GLU A 117 -6.70 -8.54 -41.66
N GLU A 118 -7.79 -8.87 -40.98
CA GLU A 118 -7.89 -8.80 -39.52
C GLU A 118 -6.84 -9.68 -38.83
N PHE A 119 -6.59 -10.90 -39.32
CA PHE A 119 -5.54 -11.77 -38.79
C PHE A 119 -4.13 -11.23 -39.05
N THR A 120 -3.89 -10.51 -40.15
CA THR A 120 -2.60 -9.84 -40.38
C THR A 120 -2.39 -8.68 -39.43
N THR A 121 -3.42 -7.86 -39.19
CA THR A 121 -3.40 -6.77 -38.21
C THR A 121 -3.15 -7.31 -36.81
N MET A 122 -3.91 -8.33 -36.38
CA MET A 122 -3.73 -8.97 -35.08
C MET A 122 -2.31 -9.54 -34.91
N ARG A 123 -1.74 -10.15 -35.96
CA ARG A 123 -0.34 -10.64 -35.90
C ARG A 123 0.66 -9.51 -35.72
N GLN A 124 0.43 -8.35 -36.31
CA GLN A 124 1.30 -7.18 -36.11
C GLN A 124 1.17 -6.62 -34.70
N GLU A 125 -0.05 -6.49 -34.17
CA GLU A 125 -0.28 -6.05 -32.79
C GLU A 125 0.36 -6.99 -31.77
N ILE A 126 0.26 -8.32 -31.97
CA ILE A 126 0.93 -9.31 -31.12
C ILE A 126 2.45 -9.10 -31.13
N ARG A 127 3.06 -8.84 -32.29
CA ARG A 127 4.50 -8.57 -32.37
C ARG A 127 4.90 -7.30 -31.63
N HIS A 128 4.15 -6.22 -31.79
CA HIS A 128 4.41 -4.97 -31.05
C HIS A 128 4.23 -5.14 -29.54
N PHE A 129 3.27 -5.96 -29.13
CA PHE A 129 3.06 -6.31 -27.73
C PHE A 129 4.24 -7.13 -27.17
N GLU A 130 4.75 -8.11 -27.93
CA GLU A 130 5.95 -8.86 -27.55
C GLU A 130 7.18 -7.97 -27.39
N GLU A 131 7.37 -7.00 -28.29
CA GLU A 131 8.45 -6.01 -28.20
C GLU A 131 8.30 -5.13 -26.95
N SER A 132 7.09 -4.65 -26.68
CA SER A 132 6.77 -3.85 -25.49
C SER A 132 7.02 -4.62 -24.20
N LEU A 133 6.63 -5.92 -24.16
CA LEU A 133 6.90 -6.79 -23.02
C LEU A 133 8.39 -7.04 -22.81
N LYS A 134 9.17 -7.23 -23.89
CA LYS A 134 10.63 -7.37 -23.80
C LYS A 134 11.28 -6.11 -23.23
N PHE A 135 10.87 -4.94 -23.72
CA PHE A 135 11.34 -3.66 -23.21
C PHE A 135 11.00 -3.50 -21.72
N LEU A 136 9.76 -3.76 -21.33
CA LEU A 136 9.32 -3.68 -19.93
C LEU A 136 10.09 -4.66 -19.03
N SER A 137 10.34 -5.88 -19.51
CA SER A 137 11.14 -6.88 -18.78
C SER A 137 12.58 -6.41 -18.55
N SER A 138 13.22 -5.81 -19.56
CA SER A 138 14.56 -5.23 -19.44
C SER A 138 14.58 -4.10 -18.40
N GLN A 139 13.65 -3.15 -18.52
CA GLN A 139 13.53 -2.02 -17.60
C GLN A 139 13.26 -2.48 -16.16
N HIS A 140 12.41 -3.50 -15.98
CA HIS A 140 12.16 -4.10 -14.67
C HIS A 140 13.44 -4.73 -14.10
N GLY A 141 14.25 -5.39 -14.92
CA GLY A 141 15.56 -5.92 -14.54
C GLY A 141 16.50 -4.83 -14.04
N GLU A 142 16.64 -3.75 -14.80
CA GLU A 142 17.45 -2.58 -14.45
C GLU A 142 17.01 -1.94 -13.13
N VAL A 143 15.70 -1.69 -12.97
CA VAL A 143 15.13 -1.17 -11.72
C VAL A 143 15.38 -2.11 -10.54
N THR A 144 15.29 -3.42 -10.76
CA THR A 144 15.56 -4.39 -9.70
C THR A 144 17.02 -4.34 -9.25
N VAL A 145 17.96 -4.15 -10.18
CA VAL A 145 19.38 -4.00 -9.85
C VAL A 145 19.63 -2.71 -9.08
N THR A 146 19.11 -1.57 -9.55
CA THR A 146 19.30 -0.27 -8.87
C THR A 146 18.66 -0.25 -7.48
N LEU A 147 17.50 -0.89 -7.31
CA LEU A 147 16.87 -1.02 -5.99
C LEU A 147 17.75 -1.82 -5.02
N LYS A 148 18.38 -2.90 -5.49
CA LYS A 148 19.30 -3.70 -4.67
C LYS A 148 20.53 -2.90 -4.28
N THR A 149 21.14 -2.17 -5.21
CA THR A 149 22.32 -1.34 -4.91
C THR A 149 21.99 -0.25 -3.89
N TYR A 150 20.85 0.44 -4.04
CA TYR A 150 20.43 1.44 -3.06
C TYR A 150 20.09 0.84 -1.70
N ALA A 151 19.51 -0.36 -1.66
CA ALA A 151 19.25 -1.05 -0.39
C ALA A 151 20.55 -1.42 0.34
N GLU A 152 21.57 -1.86 -0.38
CA GLU A 152 22.91 -2.14 0.16
C GLU A 152 23.61 -0.88 0.65
N GLU A 153 23.61 0.19 -0.14
CA GLU A 153 24.19 1.47 0.23
C GLU A 153 23.50 2.07 1.47
N ALA A 154 22.17 2.04 1.53
CA ALA A 154 21.42 2.48 2.70
C ALA A 154 21.75 1.68 3.96
N LYS A 155 22.05 0.38 3.82
CA LYS A 155 22.49 -0.46 4.93
C LYS A 155 23.90 -0.08 5.40
N LEU A 156 24.82 0.16 4.46
CA LEU A 156 26.18 0.61 4.78
C LEU A 156 26.16 1.95 5.51
N LEU A 157 25.45 2.94 4.97
CA LEU A 157 25.31 4.27 5.58
C LEU A 157 24.72 4.21 6.99
N ARG A 158 23.72 3.34 7.23
CA ARG A 158 23.17 3.14 8.58
C ARG A 158 24.19 2.57 9.54
N ASN A 159 24.98 1.60 9.09
CA ASN A 159 26.02 0.99 9.93
C ASN A 159 27.13 2.00 10.26
N GLU A 160 27.57 2.79 9.28
CA GLU A 160 28.56 3.84 9.49
C GLU A 160 28.05 4.92 10.44
N ASN A 161 26.82 5.39 10.27
CA ASN A 161 26.22 6.38 11.15
C ASN A 161 26.14 5.86 12.60
N ASN A 162 25.72 4.61 12.80
CA ASN A 162 25.72 4.00 14.13
C ASN A 162 27.14 3.91 14.73
N SER A 163 28.13 3.50 13.93
CA SER A 163 29.54 3.46 14.36
C SER A 163 30.05 4.85 14.76
N LEU A 164 29.74 5.87 13.98
CA LEU A 164 30.10 7.26 14.28
C LEU A 164 29.42 7.76 15.56
N GLN A 165 28.13 7.48 15.75
CA GLN A 165 27.42 7.84 16.97
C GLN A 165 28.02 7.20 18.23
N ILE A 166 28.45 5.94 18.14
CA ILE A 166 29.15 5.26 19.24
C ILE A 166 30.47 5.96 19.54
N LYS A 167 31.27 6.29 18.51
CA LYS A 167 32.55 6.99 18.68
C LYS A 167 32.36 8.39 19.28
N ILE A 168 31.33 9.12 18.87
CA ILE A 168 30.99 10.43 19.43
C ILE A 168 30.68 10.30 20.92
N LYS A 169 29.82 9.35 21.31
CA LYS A 169 29.50 9.11 22.72
C LYS A 169 30.71 8.73 23.56
N ASP A 170 31.61 7.90 23.02
CA ASP A 170 32.88 7.57 23.69
C ASP A 170 33.75 8.81 23.89
N MET A 171 33.89 9.64 22.84
CA MET A 171 34.65 10.89 22.91
C MET A 171 34.04 11.88 23.91
N GLU A 172 32.72 12.03 23.94
CA GLU A 172 32.00 12.84 24.92
C GLU A 172 32.27 12.35 26.35
N SER A 173 32.18 11.04 26.59
CA SER A 173 32.49 10.46 27.90
C SER A 173 33.94 10.73 28.32
N ARG A 174 34.89 10.61 27.39
CA ARG A 174 36.31 10.89 27.65
C ARG A 174 36.57 12.37 27.91
N LEU A 175 35.88 13.26 27.20
CA LEU A 175 35.95 14.71 27.44
C LEU A 175 35.41 15.05 28.83
N ILE A 176 34.25 14.49 29.20
CA ILE A 176 33.68 14.68 30.54
C ILE A 176 34.67 14.21 31.61
N GLN A 177 35.27 13.02 31.44
CA GLN A 177 36.26 12.52 32.39
C GLN A 177 37.46 13.47 32.50
N MET A 178 38.01 13.91 31.37
CA MET A 178 39.15 14.83 31.34
C MET A 178 38.82 16.18 32.00
N GLU A 179 37.61 16.69 31.80
CA GLU A 179 37.14 17.89 32.48
C GLU A 179 36.98 17.72 33.99
N GLN A 180 36.56 16.53 34.45
CA GLN A 180 36.48 16.24 35.88
C GLN A 180 37.87 16.09 36.50
N ASP A 181 38.77 15.39 35.82
CA ASP A 181 40.17 15.23 36.26
C ASP A 181 40.86 16.61 36.37
N ALA A 182 40.61 17.50 35.41
CA ALA A 182 41.13 18.88 35.43
C ALA A 182 40.58 19.72 36.59
N ARG A 183 39.45 19.34 37.19
CA ARG A 183 38.79 20.02 38.31
C ARG A 183 38.86 19.22 39.61
N GLN A 184 39.57 18.09 39.65
CA GLN A 184 39.57 17.16 40.79
C GLN A 184 40.03 17.81 42.10
N ASN A 185 40.89 18.83 42.02
CA ASN A 185 41.40 19.58 43.17
C ASN A 185 40.78 20.98 43.31
N ASN A 186 39.72 21.28 42.56
CA ASN A 186 39.03 22.55 42.66
C ASN A 186 37.95 22.46 43.74
N LEU A 187 37.94 23.43 44.66
CA LEU A 187 36.93 23.56 45.69
C LEU A 187 35.97 24.70 45.34
N GLU A 188 34.67 24.40 45.22
CA GLU A 188 33.63 25.42 45.05
C GLU A 188 32.99 25.76 46.39
N VAL A 189 33.07 27.03 46.80
CA VAL A 189 32.48 27.53 48.04
C VAL A 189 31.33 28.47 47.72
N ASN A 190 30.13 28.05 48.12
CA ASN A 190 28.90 28.80 47.90
C ASN A 190 28.45 29.53 49.17
N GLY A 191 27.67 30.61 49.00
CA GLY A 191 27.10 31.37 50.11
C GLY A 191 28.07 32.34 50.80
N LEU A 192 29.22 32.64 50.19
CA LEU A 192 30.15 33.65 50.73
C LEU A 192 29.70 35.07 50.39
N PRO A 193 29.51 35.96 51.38
CA PRO A 193 29.19 37.36 51.13
C PRO A 193 30.31 38.05 50.34
N GLU A 194 29.93 39.00 49.47
CA GLU A 194 30.85 39.72 48.59
C GLU A 194 31.17 41.11 49.15
N HIS A 195 32.46 41.48 49.18
CA HIS A 195 32.91 42.81 49.61
C HIS A 195 33.87 43.42 48.59
N LYS A 196 33.81 44.76 48.40
CA LYS A 196 34.61 45.47 47.38
C LYS A 196 36.13 45.34 47.57
N THR A 197 36.58 45.12 48.80
CA THR A 197 38.00 45.04 49.18
C THR A 197 38.30 43.72 49.89
N GLU A 198 37.79 42.60 49.35
CA GLU A 198 38.03 41.29 49.92
C GLU A 198 39.39 40.70 49.49
N ASN A 199 39.96 39.86 50.36
CA ASN A 199 41.08 39.00 50.01
C ASN A 199 40.61 37.54 50.16
N LEU A 200 40.36 36.89 49.03
CA LEU A 200 39.77 35.55 48.98
C LEU A 200 40.67 34.50 49.64
N THR A 201 41.97 34.56 49.40
CA THR A 201 42.95 33.65 50.01
C THR A 201 42.90 33.72 51.53
N LYS A 202 42.90 34.93 52.11
CA LYS A 202 42.76 35.11 53.57
C LYS A 202 41.45 34.56 54.11
N MET A 203 40.35 34.72 53.37
CA MET A 203 39.04 34.18 53.76
C MET A 203 39.07 32.66 53.80
N ILE A 204 39.62 32.00 52.78
CA ILE A 204 39.79 30.54 52.74
C ILE A 204 40.70 30.05 53.87
N LEU A 205 41.81 30.74 54.15
CA LEU A 205 42.70 30.41 55.28
C LEU A 205 42.03 30.55 56.65
N GLN A 206 41.07 31.47 56.80
CA GLN A 206 40.26 31.58 58.02
C GLN A 206 39.24 30.45 58.10
N MET A 207 38.55 30.15 57.01
CA MET A 207 37.59 29.04 56.95
C MET A 207 38.24 27.69 57.26
N SER A 208 39.43 27.45 56.72
CA SER A 208 40.20 26.20 56.91
C SER A 208 40.51 25.96 58.39
N LYS A 209 40.85 27.02 59.13
CA LYS A 209 41.05 26.97 60.59
C LYS A 209 39.76 26.65 61.34
N VAL A 210 38.63 27.23 60.93
CA VAL A 210 37.32 26.98 61.58
C VAL A 210 36.91 25.52 61.43
N VAL A 211 37.14 24.90 60.26
CA VAL A 211 36.83 23.47 60.02
C VAL A 211 37.91 22.52 60.55
N SER A 212 38.89 23.02 61.31
CA SER A 212 40.00 22.24 61.88
C SER A 212 40.87 21.52 60.84
N TYR A 213 40.93 22.04 59.61
CA TYR A 213 41.80 21.55 58.55
C TYR A 213 42.63 22.71 58.00
N PRO A 214 43.74 23.08 58.64
CA PRO A 214 44.52 24.25 58.26
C PRO A 214 45.19 24.02 56.90
N VAL A 215 44.84 24.85 55.93
CA VAL A 215 45.49 24.92 54.61
C VAL A 215 46.52 26.04 54.64
N SER A 216 47.66 25.83 53.98
CA SER A 216 48.72 26.81 53.79
C SER A 216 48.50 27.62 52.50
N GLU A 217 49.05 28.84 52.44
CA GLU A 217 48.90 29.68 51.25
C GLU A 217 49.58 29.08 50.01
N SER A 218 50.66 28.31 50.20
CA SER A 218 51.36 27.57 49.12
C SER A 218 50.55 26.43 48.51
N GLU A 219 49.53 25.92 49.22
CA GLU A 219 48.64 24.87 48.71
C GLU A 219 47.51 25.46 47.83
N ILE A 220 47.35 26.79 47.81
CA ILE A 220 46.33 27.48 47.02
C ILE A 220 46.96 27.98 45.72
N ILE A 221 46.69 27.30 44.61
CA ILE A 221 47.20 27.70 43.28
C ILE A 221 46.50 28.99 42.80
N ALA A 222 45.17 29.04 42.88
CA ALA A 222 44.37 30.17 42.48
C ALA A 222 43.06 30.21 43.27
N CYS A 223 42.58 31.41 43.58
CA CYS A 223 41.30 31.63 44.24
C CYS A 223 40.59 32.82 43.59
N THR A 224 39.42 32.56 43.00
CA THR A 224 38.67 33.56 42.23
C THR A 224 37.17 33.43 42.49
N ARG A 225 36.43 34.53 42.34
CA ARG A 225 34.97 34.49 42.28
C ARG A 225 34.54 33.97 40.92
N VAL A 226 33.53 33.11 40.90
CA VAL A 226 32.87 32.67 39.67
C VAL A 226 31.62 33.50 39.42
N GLN A 227 31.33 33.76 38.15
CA GLN A 227 30.14 34.52 37.77
C GLN A 227 28.88 33.78 38.19
N LYS A 228 27.88 34.52 38.70
CA LYS A 228 26.58 33.95 39.05
C LYS A 228 25.97 33.33 37.78
N LYS A 229 25.58 32.05 37.86
CA LYS A 229 24.82 31.41 36.78
C LYS A 229 23.51 32.16 36.62
N ASN A 230 23.33 32.85 35.49
CA ASN A 230 22.03 33.34 35.09
C ASN A 230 21.17 32.11 34.77
N HIS A 231 20.17 31.81 35.59
CA HIS A 231 19.12 30.92 35.17
C HIS A 231 18.37 31.62 34.03
N ILE A 232 18.66 31.22 32.80
CA ILE A 232 17.77 31.50 31.68
C ILE A 232 16.46 30.79 32.04
N GLN A 233 15.46 31.56 32.47
CA GLN A 233 14.10 31.06 32.62
C GLN A 233 13.65 30.64 31.22
N THR A 234 13.72 29.34 30.93
CA THR A 234 13.02 28.77 29.78
C THR A 234 11.53 28.98 30.01
N ALA A 235 10.96 29.92 29.26
CA ALA A 235 9.53 30.14 29.15
C ALA A 235 8.85 28.97 28.43
#